data_AF-A0AAE3AIQ3-F1
#
_entry.id   AF-A0AAE3AIQ3-F1
#
_cell.length_a   1.000
_cell.length_b   1.000
_cell.length_c   1.000
_cell.angle_alpha   90.00
_cell.angle_beta   90.00
_cell.angle_gamma   90.00
#
_symmetry.space_group_name_H-M   'P 1'
#
loop_
_entity.id
_entity.type
_entity.pdbx_description
1 polymer ?
#
loop_
_entity_poly.entity_id
_entity_poly.type
_entity_poly.pdbx_seq_one_letter_code
_entity_poly.pdbx_strand_id
1 'polypeptide(L)'
;MFIDGAEEATIGQYANYGPNNEVYLAQGQAISFKLTGNTNEIASIQIGAKAPNGAATMVVEGKVSTTTRLEQQLNTATEMYYNITEQAKDGQLVTISNTGNGILSLTNLKITYKTSGQTVTLSDLTAEEQANAVAMVQALFAAPVETVQPERFDASWGGSVRAGRKATLTVKASEDVDAITVDGVTVSSYTTRTERTGWGWWSPKVTYRVFTYTATAPAQTTDYAVCAVNAEGTASEPITATLTVRPATWWNWWF
;
A
#
# COMPACT_ATOMS: atom_id res chain seq x y z
N MET A 1 -48.47 10.25 -5.26
CA MET A 1 -47.13 10.51 -4.68
C MET A 1 -47.37 11.16 -3.34
N PHE A 2 -46.67 10.76 -2.28
CA PHE A 2 -46.82 11.34 -0.94
C PHE A 2 -45.48 11.97 -0.55
N ILE A 3 -45.53 13.20 -0.04
CA ILE A 3 -44.38 13.96 0.46
C ILE A 3 -44.83 14.52 1.80
N ASP A 4 -44.12 14.15 2.87
CA ASP A 4 -44.45 14.61 4.22
C ASP A 4 -44.29 16.15 4.31
N GLY A 5 -45.28 16.82 4.91
CA GLY A 5 -45.30 18.28 5.07
C GLY A 5 -45.89 19.11 3.92
N ALA A 6 -46.45 18.50 2.86
CA ALA A 6 -47.13 19.22 1.78
C ALA A 6 -48.60 18.78 1.64
N GLU A 7 -49.51 19.75 1.46
CA GLU A 7 -50.96 19.51 1.25
C GLU A 7 -51.24 18.76 -0.07
N GLU A 8 -50.41 19.00 -1.09
CA GLU A 8 -50.36 18.21 -2.33
C GLU A 8 -48.90 17.94 -2.74
N ALA A 9 -48.62 16.75 -3.26
CA ALA A 9 -47.29 16.36 -3.74
C ALA A 9 -47.18 16.57 -5.26
N THR A 10 -46.50 17.63 -5.66
CA THR A 10 -46.13 17.88 -7.06
C THR A 10 -44.81 17.20 -7.43
N ILE A 11 -44.58 16.97 -8.73
CA ILE A 11 -43.30 16.45 -9.25
C ILE A 11 -42.12 17.35 -8.86
N GLY A 12 -42.32 18.68 -8.86
CA GLY A 12 -41.30 19.64 -8.43
C GLY A 12 -40.98 19.55 -6.94
N GLN A 13 -41.99 19.29 -6.09
CA GLN A 13 -41.74 19.02 -4.68
C GLN A 13 -41.01 17.69 -4.47
N TYR A 14 -41.31 16.67 -5.26
CA TYR A 14 -40.63 15.38 -5.14
C TYR A 14 -39.15 15.44 -5.48
N ALA A 15 -38.76 16.27 -6.44
CA ALA A 15 -37.34 16.49 -6.73
C ALA A 15 -36.58 17.09 -5.54
N ASN A 16 -37.25 17.84 -4.66
CA ASN A 16 -36.62 18.54 -3.53
C ASN A 16 -36.84 17.85 -2.17
N TYR A 17 -37.96 17.15 -2.01
CA TYR A 17 -38.43 16.57 -0.75
C TYR A 17 -38.75 15.07 -0.84
N GLY A 18 -38.61 14.48 -2.03
CA GLY A 18 -38.75 13.03 -2.21
C GLY A 18 -37.59 12.26 -1.56
N PRO A 19 -37.68 10.93 -1.50
CA PRO A 19 -36.62 10.10 -0.95
C PRO A 19 -35.29 10.38 -1.65
N ASN A 20 -34.26 10.74 -0.88
CA ASN A 20 -32.90 10.88 -1.41
C ASN A 20 -32.34 9.49 -1.71
N ASN A 21 -31.67 9.34 -2.86
CA ASN A 21 -30.89 8.14 -3.14
C ASN A 21 -29.65 8.14 -2.24
N GLU A 22 -29.49 7.09 -1.45
CA GLU A 22 -28.40 6.90 -0.51
C GLU A 22 -27.67 5.60 -0.85
N VAL A 23 -26.36 5.66 -1.03
CA VAL A 23 -25.52 4.49 -1.30
C VAL A 23 -24.92 4.01 0.01
N TYR A 24 -25.12 2.73 0.33
CA TYR A 24 -24.57 2.09 1.52
C TYR A 24 -23.40 1.18 1.13
N LEU A 25 -22.26 1.41 1.75
CA LEU A 25 -21.04 0.63 1.60
C LEU A 25 -20.74 -0.10 2.91
N ALA A 26 -20.84 -1.42 2.89
CA ALA A 26 -20.30 -2.26 3.96
C ALA A 26 -18.76 -2.23 3.94
N GLN A 27 -18.12 -2.79 4.98
CA GLN A 27 -16.68 -3.01 4.98
C GLN A 27 -16.24 -3.73 3.70
N GLY A 28 -15.17 -3.28 3.06
CA GLY A 28 -14.70 -3.91 1.82
C GLY A 28 -15.30 -3.32 0.55
N GLN A 29 -16.38 -2.53 0.66
CA GLN A 29 -17.10 -2.01 -0.49
C GLN A 29 -16.64 -0.60 -0.86
N ALA A 30 -16.81 -0.28 -2.14
CA ALA A 30 -16.43 1.01 -2.69
C ALA A 30 -17.35 1.43 -3.83
N ILE A 31 -17.33 2.73 -4.12
CA ILE A 31 -17.90 3.34 -5.31
C ILE A 31 -16.85 4.19 -5.99
N SER A 32 -16.83 4.18 -7.32
CA SER A 32 -15.93 5.01 -8.11
C SER A 32 -16.71 5.92 -9.05
N PHE A 33 -16.22 7.13 -9.24
CA PHE A 33 -16.81 8.12 -10.13
C PHE A 33 -15.73 9.01 -10.74
N LYS A 34 -16.11 9.71 -11.80
CA LYS A 34 -15.24 10.66 -12.50
C LYS A 34 -16.06 11.85 -12.98
N LEU A 35 -15.54 13.06 -12.72
CA LEU A 35 -16.15 14.30 -13.18
C LEU A 35 -15.61 14.69 -14.56
N THR A 36 -16.48 15.22 -15.41
CA THR A 36 -16.14 15.73 -16.75
C THR A 36 -16.73 17.12 -16.98
N GLY A 37 -16.30 17.79 -18.05
CA GLY A 37 -16.63 19.19 -18.34
C GLY A 37 -15.56 20.15 -17.84
N ASN A 38 -15.97 21.26 -17.20
CA ASN A 38 -15.06 22.33 -16.78
C ASN A 38 -14.42 22.04 -15.42
N THR A 39 -13.74 20.90 -15.29
CA THR A 39 -13.14 20.44 -14.02
C THR A 39 -12.08 21.40 -13.47
N ASN A 40 -11.39 22.15 -14.32
CA ASN A 40 -10.41 23.16 -13.92
C ASN A 40 -11.01 24.37 -13.18
N GLU A 41 -12.31 24.60 -13.35
CA GLU A 41 -13.05 25.69 -12.72
C GLU A 41 -13.62 25.30 -11.35
N ILE A 42 -13.45 24.05 -10.93
CA ILE A 42 -13.88 23.61 -9.60
C ILE A 42 -13.05 24.33 -8.52
N ALA A 43 -13.74 24.91 -7.55
CA ALA A 43 -13.15 25.49 -6.35
C ALA A 43 -13.16 24.50 -5.18
N SER A 44 -14.23 23.72 -5.02
CA SER A 44 -14.26 22.64 -4.04
C SER A 44 -15.21 21.52 -4.44
N ILE A 45 -14.92 20.32 -3.94
CA ILE A 45 -15.74 19.12 -4.04
C ILE A 45 -15.92 18.59 -2.62
N GLN A 46 -17.16 18.38 -2.22
CA GLN A 46 -17.52 17.79 -0.94
C GLN A 46 -18.48 16.62 -1.14
N ILE A 47 -18.33 15.58 -0.34
CA ILE A 47 -19.23 14.42 -0.31
C ILE A 47 -20.04 14.43 0.98
N GLY A 48 -21.36 14.32 0.85
CA GLY A 48 -22.26 14.05 1.97
C GLY A 48 -22.08 12.59 2.42
N ALA A 49 -21.67 12.41 3.68
CA ALA A 49 -21.45 11.09 4.24
C ALA A 49 -21.86 11.00 5.72
N LYS A 50 -22.23 9.80 6.15
CA LYS A 50 -22.57 9.43 7.54
C LYS A 50 -22.30 7.96 7.81
N ALA A 51 -22.29 7.60 9.09
CA ALA A 51 -22.22 6.22 9.56
C ALA A 51 -23.52 5.87 10.31
N PRO A 52 -24.57 5.40 9.60
CA PRO A 52 -25.87 5.12 10.21
C PRO A 52 -25.86 3.91 11.15
N ASN A 53 -24.86 3.02 11.04
CA ASN A 53 -24.71 1.84 11.88
C ASN A 53 -23.24 1.53 12.15
N GLY A 54 -22.81 1.70 13.40
CA GLY A 54 -21.42 1.53 13.81
C GLY A 54 -20.48 2.62 13.28
N ALA A 55 -19.21 2.57 13.70
CA ALA A 55 -18.18 3.46 13.18
C ALA A 55 -17.73 3.00 11.78
N ALA A 56 -17.77 3.89 10.81
CA ALA A 56 -17.26 3.63 9.46
C ALA A 56 -15.96 4.42 9.22
N THR A 57 -15.13 3.95 8.30
CA THR A 57 -13.91 4.67 7.89
C THR A 57 -13.98 4.87 6.38
N MET A 58 -14.22 6.11 5.97
CA MET A 58 -14.23 6.51 4.57
C MET A 58 -12.80 6.77 4.11
N VAL A 59 -12.39 6.08 3.06
CA VAL A 59 -11.13 6.29 2.36
C VAL A 59 -11.43 6.82 0.96
N VAL A 60 -10.83 7.94 0.58
CA VAL A 60 -11.00 8.56 -0.74
C VAL A 60 -9.65 8.67 -1.43
N GLU A 61 -9.56 8.12 -2.64
CA GLU A 61 -8.33 8.05 -3.43
C GLU A 61 -8.57 8.49 -4.87
N GLY A 62 -7.64 9.27 -5.42
CA GLY A 62 -7.60 9.65 -6.84
C GLY A 62 -6.51 8.88 -7.57
N LYS A 63 -6.64 8.75 -8.90
CA LYS A 63 -5.66 8.05 -9.76
C LYS A 63 -4.22 8.57 -9.61
N VAL A 64 -4.03 9.88 -9.46
CA VAL A 64 -2.69 10.50 -9.48
C VAL A 64 -2.07 10.49 -8.09
N SER A 65 -1.24 9.48 -7.84
CA SER A 65 -0.32 9.33 -6.70
C SER A 65 -0.95 8.96 -5.36
N THR A 66 -0.29 8.02 -4.67
CA THR A 66 -0.51 7.61 -3.28
C THR A 66 -0.43 8.76 -2.26
N THR A 67 -0.14 9.99 -2.70
CA THR A 67 0.01 11.19 -1.87
C THR A 67 -1.28 11.97 -1.61
N THR A 68 -2.40 11.69 -2.28
CA THR A 68 -3.66 12.42 -2.04
C THR A 68 -4.71 11.63 -1.25
N ARG A 69 -4.37 10.50 -0.63
CA ARG A 69 -5.35 9.72 0.15
C ARG A 69 -5.98 10.56 1.27
N LEU A 70 -7.31 10.56 1.34
CA LEU A 70 -8.05 11.03 2.52
C LEU A 70 -8.56 9.81 3.27
N GLU A 71 -8.33 9.77 4.58
CA GLU A 71 -8.96 8.82 5.49
C GLU A 71 -9.74 9.59 6.54
N GLN A 72 -11.02 9.26 6.69
CA GLN A 72 -11.94 9.94 7.58
C GLN A 72 -12.75 8.90 8.35
N GLN A 73 -12.68 8.94 9.69
CA GLN A 73 -13.56 8.15 10.54
C GLN A 73 -14.90 8.88 10.73
N LEU A 74 -16.01 8.16 10.58
CA LEU A 74 -17.37 8.65 10.77
C LEU A 74 -18.02 7.84 11.91
N ASN A 75 -18.51 8.56 12.92
CA ASN A 75 -19.13 7.97 14.12
C ASN A 75 -20.56 8.48 14.35
N THR A 76 -21.17 9.11 13.34
CA THR A 76 -22.47 9.78 13.47
C THR A 76 -23.41 9.36 12.35
N ALA A 77 -24.68 9.15 12.70
CA ALA A 77 -25.77 8.96 11.75
C ALA A 77 -26.26 10.28 11.13
N THR A 78 -25.75 11.42 11.60
CA THR A 78 -26.03 12.73 11.00
C THR A 78 -25.13 12.96 9.80
N GLU A 79 -25.71 13.36 8.67
CA GLU A 79 -24.97 13.69 7.47
C GLU A 79 -24.07 14.91 7.64
N MET A 80 -22.82 14.77 7.19
CA MET A 80 -21.84 15.85 7.14
C MET A 80 -21.20 15.92 5.75
N TYR A 81 -20.71 17.10 5.38
CA TYR A 81 -19.98 17.30 4.12
C TYR A 81 -18.47 17.26 4.38
N TYR A 82 -17.81 16.30 3.74
CA TYR A 82 -16.36 16.13 3.82
C TYR A 82 -15.69 16.61 2.54
N ASN A 83 -14.65 17.44 2.68
CA ASN A 83 -13.92 17.98 1.54
C ASN A 83 -13.04 16.90 0.90
N ILE A 84 -13.27 16.63 -0.38
CA ILE A 84 -12.53 15.65 -1.18
C ILE A 84 -11.84 16.29 -2.40
N THR A 85 -11.67 17.61 -2.38
CA THR A 85 -11.18 18.39 -3.55
C THR A 85 -9.82 17.89 -4.02
N GLU A 86 -8.88 17.63 -3.12
CA GLU A 86 -7.54 17.17 -3.49
C GLU A 86 -7.55 15.78 -4.13
N GLN A 87 -8.51 14.93 -3.75
CA GLN A 87 -8.70 13.58 -4.27
C GLN A 87 -9.42 13.58 -5.62
N ALA A 88 -10.27 14.58 -5.87
CA ALA A 88 -11.22 14.59 -6.98
C ALA A 88 -10.98 15.69 -8.03
N LYS A 89 -9.89 16.45 -7.90
CA LYS A 89 -9.49 17.48 -8.88
C LYS A 89 -9.08 16.88 -10.23
N ASP A 90 -9.00 17.74 -11.23
CA ASP A 90 -8.45 17.45 -12.56
C ASP A 90 -9.19 16.37 -13.37
N GLY A 91 -10.44 16.06 -12.99
CA GLY A 91 -11.27 15.09 -13.71
C GLY A 91 -10.74 13.66 -13.64
N GLN A 92 -9.94 13.33 -12.62
CA GLN A 92 -9.44 11.98 -12.42
C GLN A 92 -10.53 11.01 -11.92
N LEU A 93 -10.26 9.71 -12.07
CA LEU A 93 -11.07 8.68 -11.42
C LEU A 93 -10.87 8.79 -9.91
N VAL A 94 -11.99 8.80 -9.18
CA VAL A 94 -12.05 8.85 -7.72
C VAL A 94 -12.70 7.58 -7.22
N THR A 95 -12.12 6.97 -6.20
CA THR A 95 -12.70 5.81 -5.51
C THR A 95 -12.92 6.16 -4.04
N ILE A 96 -14.15 5.96 -3.56
CA ILE A 96 -14.52 6.08 -2.15
C ILE A 96 -14.79 4.67 -1.63
N SER A 97 -14.11 4.26 -0.56
CA SER A 97 -14.22 2.93 0.03
C SER A 97 -14.49 3.00 1.53
N ASN A 98 -15.10 1.95 2.07
CA ASN A 98 -15.29 1.77 3.51
C ASN A 98 -14.32 0.71 4.06
N THR A 99 -13.33 1.15 4.81
CA THR A 99 -12.35 0.29 5.50
C THR A 99 -12.74 -0.03 6.93
N GLY A 100 -13.75 0.67 7.47
CA GLY A 100 -14.27 0.46 8.82
C GLY A 100 -15.31 -0.65 8.87
N ASN A 101 -15.63 -1.11 10.09
CA ASN A 101 -16.55 -2.23 10.32
C ASN A 101 -18.03 -1.82 10.27
N GLY A 102 -18.34 -0.54 10.44
CA GLY A 102 -19.70 0.01 10.31
C GLY A 102 -20.13 0.18 8.86
N ILE A 103 -21.35 0.68 8.66
CA ILE A 103 -21.86 1.03 7.33
C ILE A 103 -21.49 2.48 7.01
N LEU A 104 -20.82 2.71 5.90
CA LEU A 104 -20.64 4.04 5.33
C LEU A 104 -21.82 4.34 4.40
N SER A 105 -22.43 5.51 4.57
CA SER A 105 -23.49 6.01 3.71
C SER A 105 -23.01 7.25 2.97
N LEU A 106 -23.31 7.32 1.68
CA LEU A 106 -22.99 8.43 0.78
C LEU A 106 -24.27 8.95 0.10
N THR A 107 -24.42 10.26 -0.01
CA THR A 107 -25.60 10.89 -0.63
C THR A 107 -25.23 11.80 -1.79
N ASN A 108 -24.77 13.02 -1.49
CA ASN A 108 -24.67 14.10 -2.45
C ASN A 108 -23.23 14.57 -2.66
N LEU A 109 -22.87 14.82 -3.92
CA LEU A 109 -21.68 15.58 -4.28
C LEU A 109 -22.05 17.07 -4.35
N LYS A 110 -21.43 17.87 -3.49
CA LYS A 110 -21.52 19.33 -3.54
C LYS A 110 -20.27 19.88 -4.19
N ILE A 111 -20.45 20.58 -5.31
CA ILE A 111 -19.36 21.16 -6.09
C ILE A 111 -19.55 22.67 -6.12
N THR A 112 -18.48 23.40 -5.82
CA THR A 112 -18.43 24.86 -6.00
C THR A 112 -17.42 25.20 -7.09
N TYR A 113 -17.61 26.34 -7.73
CA TYR A 113 -16.80 26.79 -8.85
C TYR A 113 -16.12 28.13 -8.52
N LYS A 114 -14.97 28.35 -9.14
CA LYS A 114 -14.21 29.61 -9.06
C LYS A 114 -14.99 30.75 -9.72
N THR A 115 -15.72 30.44 -10.79
CA THR A 115 -16.54 31.37 -11.56
C THR A 115 -17.97 30.87 -11.68
N SER A 116 -18.94 31.77 -11.83
CA SER A 116 -20.36 31.42 -11.99
C SER A 116 -20.65 30.87 -13.39
N GLY A 117 -21.75 30.12 -13.53
CA GLY A 117 -22.18 29.54 -14.82
C GLY A 117 -21.41 28.29 -15.26
N GLN A 118 -20.52 27.77 -14.40
CA GLN A 118 -19.77 26.55 -14.66
C GLN A 118 -20.60 25.32 -14.30
N THR A 119 -20.32 24.21 -15.00
CA THR A 119 -20.95 22.93 -14.72
C THR A 119 -19.96 21.80 -14.96
N VAL A 120 -20.13 20.73 -14.18
CA VAL A 120 -19.51 19.44 -14.41
C VAL A 120 -20.57 18.36 -14.23
N THR A 121 -20.39 17.23 -14.90
CA THR A 121 -21.26 16.07 -14.77
C THR A 121 -20.43 14.85 -14.41
N LEU A 122 -21.12 13.78 -13.99
CA LEU A 122 -20.51 12.46 -13.96
C LEU A 122 -20.25 11.98 -15.39
N SER A 123 -19.16 11.26 -15.57
CA SER A 123 -18.80 10.60 -16.83
C SER A 123 -18.99 9.10 -16.73
N ASP A 124 -19.31 8.47 -17.86
CA ASP A 124 -19.27 7.02 -17.97
C ASP A 124 -17.83 6.53 -17.79
N LEU A 125 -17.66 5.49 -16.98
CA LEU A 125 -16.35 4.87 -16.77
C LEU A 125 -16.02 3.94 -17.94
N THR A 126 -14.84 4.10 -18.52
CA THR A 126 -14.29 3.17 -19.50
C THR A 126 -14.00 1.81 -18.85
N ALA A 127 -13.88 0.75 -19.67
CA ALA A 127 -13.54 -0.59 -19.16
C ALA A 127 -12.19 -0.60 -18.39
N GLU A 128 -11.22 0.19 -18.84
CA GLU A 128 -9.94 0.35 -18.16
C GLU A 128 -10.12 1.03 -16.79
N GLU A 129 -10.93 2.10 -16.70
CA GLU A 129 -11.22 2.78 -15.44
C GLU A 129 -11.99 1.89 -14.46
N GLN A 130 -12.90 1.04 -14.96
CA GLN A 130 -13.60 0.05 -14.14
C GLN A 130 -12.63 -1.00 -13.59
N ALA A 131 -11.75 -1.54 -14.43
CA ALA A 131 -10.72 -2.48 -13.98
C ALA A 131 -9.78 -1.85 -12.94
N ASN A 132 -9.40 -0.59 -13.15
CA ASN A 132 -8.57 0.17 -12.21
C ASN A 132 -9.29 0.40 -10.87
N ALA A 133 -10.57 0.75 -10.89
CA ALA A 133 -11.38 0.89 -9.67
C ALA A 133 -11.40 -0.42 -8.87
N VAL A 134 -11.61 -1.55 -9.54
CA VAL A 134 -11.57 -2.88 -8.90
C VAL A 134 -10.18 -3.16 -8.31
N ALA A 135 -9.11 -2.89 -9.05
CA ALA A 135 -7.75 -3.12 -8.59
C ALA A 135 -7.39 -2.28 -7.34
N MET A 136 -7.82 -1.01 -7.29
CA MET A 136 -7.61 -0.14 -6.12
C MET A 136 -8.27 -0.72 -4.86
N VAL A 137 -9.52 -1.18 -4.99
CA VAL A 137 -10.24 -1.80 -3.87
C VAL A 137 -9.58 -3.11 -3.46
N GLN A 138 -9.20 -3.96 -4.42
CA GLN A 138 -8.48 -5.20 -4.13
C GLN A 138 -7.17 -4.96 -3.40
N ALA A 139 -6.39 -3.95 -3.80
CA ALA A 139 -5.15 -3.59 -3.11
C ALA A 139 -5.39 -3.13 -1.67
N LEU A 140 -6.48 -2.39 -1.41
CA LEU A 140 -6.83 -1.90 -0.08
C LEU A 140 -7.21 -3.01 0.90
N PHE A 141 -7.81 -4.09 0.39
CA PHE A 141 -8.23 -5.26 1.17
C PHE A 141 -7.34 -6.50 0.94
N ALA A 142 -6.20 -6.32 0.27
CA ALA A 142 -5.24 -7.40 0.10
C ALA A 142 -4.71 -7.81 1.48
N ALA A 143 -4.75 -9.11 1.77
CA ALA A 143 -4.09 -9.63 2.96
C ALA A 143 -2.59 -9.28 2.88
N PRO A 144 -1.96 -8.91 4.00
CA PRO A 144 -0.52 -8.77 4.02
C PRO A 144 0.10 -10.07 3.50
N VAL A 145 1.05 -9.95 2.58
CA VAL A 145 1.77 -11.12 2.06
C VAL A 145 2.51 -11.71 3.26
N GLU A 146 2.12 -12.93 3.66
CA GLU A 146 2.85 -13.64 4.69
C GLU A 146 4.26 -13.90 4.19
N THR A 147 5.23 -13.24 4.82
CA THR A 147 6.64 -13.46 4.55
C THR A 147 7.16 -14.57 5.43
N VAL A 148 8.18 -15.29 4.95
CA VAL A 148 8.83 -16.32 5.75
C VAL A 148 9.57 -15.65 6.90
N GLN A 149 9.38 -16.15 8.12
CA GLN A 149 10.11 -15.73 9.30
C GLN A 149 11.04 -16.85 9.76
N PRO A 150 12.25 -16.95 9.15
CA PRO A 150 13.20 -18.00 9.53
C PRO A 150 13.66 -17.82 10.99
N GLU A 151 13.73 -18.91 11.74
CA GLU A 151 14.18 -18.90 13.14
C GLU A 151 15.63 -18.39 13.30
N ARG A 152 16.44 -18.55 12.24
CA ARG A 152 17.80 -18.00 12.15
C ARG A 152 17.96 -17.35 10.78
N PHE A 153 18.47 -16.12 10.74
CA PHE A 153 18.84 -15.47 9.48
C PHE A 153 19.88 -14.38 9.71
N ASP A 154 21.15 -14.75 9.52
CA ASP A 154 22.30 -13.87 9.73
C ASP A 154 23.09 -13.73 8.43
N ALA A 155 23.35 -12.51 7.97
CA ALA A 155 24.19 -12.24 6.80
C ALA A 155 25.42 -11.42 7.19
N SER A 156 26.61 -11.89 6.81
CA SER A 156 27.86 -11.21 7.16
C SER A 156 28.94 -11.36 6.09
N TRP A 157 29.63 -10.26 5.81
CA TRP A 157 30.81 -10.26 4.96
C TRP A 157 32.04 -10.70 5.76
N GLY A 158 32.96 -11.41 5.12
CA GLY A 158 34.21 -11.89 5.76
C GLY A 158 35.18 -10.79 6.24
N GLY A 159 34.86 -9.51 6.04
CA GLY A 159 35.64 -8.35 6.48
C GLY A 159 35.63 -7.21 5.47
N SER A 160 36.39 -6.15 5.74
CA SER A 160 36.57 -5.05 4.77
C SER A 160 37.39 -5.51 3.57
N VAL A 161 36.95 -5.18 2.35
CA VAL A 161 37.59 -5.62 1.10
C VAL A 161 38.06 -4.42 0.29
N ARG A 162 39.20 -4.52 -0.40
CA ARG A 162 39.62 -3.44 -1.33
C ARG A 162 38.75 -3.44 -2.58
N ALA A 163 38.44 -2.25 -3.10
CA ALA A 163 37.71 -2.10 -4.35
C ALA A 163 38.32 -2.96 -5.48
N GLY A 164 37.47 -3.65 -6.26
CA GLY A 164 37.88 -4.55 -7.32
C GLY A 164 38.37 -5.94 -6.87
N ARG A 165 38.39 -6.24 -5.56
CA ARG A 165 38.74 -7.58 -5.04
C ARG A 165 37.48 -8.40 -4.74
N LYS A 166 37.63 -9.73 -4.75
CA LYS A 166 36.54 -10.66 -4.42
C LYS A 166 36.15 -10.50 -2.94
N ALA A 167 34.88 -10.25 -2.70
CA ALA A 167 34.25 -10.29 -1.38
C ALA A 167 33.37 -11.54 -1.27
N THR A 168 33.23 -12.08 -0.06
CA THR A 168 32.40 -13.26 0.22
C THR A 168 31.42 -12.94 1.33
N LEU A 169 30.13 -13.08 1.03
CA LEU A 169 29.02 -12.97 1.95
C LEU A 169 28.65 -14.38 2.42
N THR A 170 28.62 -14.57 3.73
CA THR A 170 28.13 -15.80 4.36
C THR A 170 26.78 -15.53 4.97
N VAL A 171 25.79 -16.34 4.60
CA VAL A 171 24.44 -16.27 5.17
C VAL A 171 24.15 -17.56 5.91
N LYS A 172 23.77 -17.45 7.18
CA LYS A 172 23.33 -18.57 8.01
C LYS A 172 21.83 -18.49 8.18
N ALA A 173 21.11 -19.54 7.79
CA ALA A 173 19.66 -19.57 7.87
C ALA A 173 19.16 -20.86 8.54
N SER A 174 17.95 -20.85 9.11
CA SER A 174 17.29 -22.05 9.65
C SER A 174 16.97 -23.08 8.56
N GLU A 175 16.55 -24.27 8.97
CA GLU A 175 16.40 -25.43 8.07
C GLU A 175 15.23 -25.32 7.09
N ASP A 176 14.28 -24.43 7.36
CA ASP A 176 13.13 -24.08 6.52
C ASP A 176 13.47 -23.17 5.32
N VAL A 177 14.71 -22.68 5.25
CA VAL A 177 15.19 -21.84 4.14
C VAL A 177 15.86 -22.66 3.06
N ASP A 178 15.26 -22.73 1.87
CA ASP A 178 15.73 -23.49 0.71
C ASP A 178 16.64 -22.70 -0.23
N ALA A 179 16.49 -21.37 -0.27
CA ALA A 179 17.38 -20.49 -1.00
C ALA A 179 17.51 -19.13 -0.32
N ILE A 180 18.48 -18.34 -0.76
CA ILE A 180 18.55 -16.90 -0.45
C ILE A 180 18.55 -16.09 -1.74
N THR A 181 18.17 -14.82 -1.65
CA THR A 181 18.45 -13.83 -2.69
C THR A 181 19.39 -12.75 -2.14
N VAL A 182 20.30 -12.26 -2.97
CA VAL A 182 21.20 -11.13 -2.65
C VAL A 182 21.05 -10.11 -3.79
N ASP A 183 20.42 -8.97 -3.52
CA ASP A 183 20.01 -7.98 -4.54
C ASP A 183 19.29 -8.62 -5.75
N GLY A 184 18.42 -9.61 -5.46
CA GLY A 184 17.67 -10.37 -6.47
C GLY A 184 18.44 -11.54 -7.10
N VAL A 185 19.74 -11.72 -6.83
CA VAL A 185 20.50 -12.88 -7.30
C VAL A 185 20.23 -14.08 -6.40
N THR A 186 19.69 -15.16 -6.95
CA THR A 186 19.34 -16.37 -6.19
C THR A 186 20.57 -17.26 -5.93
N VAL A 187 20.70 -17.74 -4.69
CA VAL A 187 21.67 -18.76 -4.27
C VAL A 187 20.93 -19.88 -3.55
N SER A 188 20.83 -21.05 -4.19
CA SER A 188 20.15 -22.23 -3.65
C SER A 188 21.10 -23.29 -3.11
N SER A 189 22.40 -23.20 -3.40
CA SER A 189 23.40 -24.13 -2.86
C SER A 189 23.76 -23.76 -1.42
N TYR A 190 23.67 -24.72 -0.50
CA TYR A 190 24.06 -24.54 0.90
C TYR A 190 24.85 -25.73 1.44
N THR A 191 25.48 -25.51 2.58
CA THR A 191 26.03 -26.58 3.42
C THR A 191 25.28 -26.63 4.75
N THR A 192 24.88 -27.83 5.19
CA THR A 192 24.26 -28.03 6.49
C THR A 192 25.31 -28.05 7.60
N ARG A 193 25.07 -27.32 8.69
CA ARG A 193 25.91 -27.28 9.88
C ARG A 193 25.09 -27.45 11.16
N THR A 194 25.77 -27.88 12.23
CA THR A 194 25.17 -28.02 13.54
C THR A 194 26.04 -27.31 14.58
N GLU A 195 25.42 -26.50 15.45
CA GLU A 195 26.08 -25.70 16.48
C GLU A 195 25.44 -25.97 17.85
N ARG A 196 26.25 -26.02 18.91
CA ARG A 196 25.75 -26.12 20.29
C ARG A 196 25.41 -24.73 20.80
N THR A 197 24.21 -24.54 21.33
CA THR A 197 23.72 -23.23 21.78
C THR A 197 23.85 -22.99 23.30
N GLY A 198 24.62 -23.82 24.01
CA GLY A 198 24.82 -23.69 25.46
C GLY A 198 26.10 -24.34 25.98
N TRP A 199 26.29 -24.27 27.31
CA TRP A 199 27.44 -24.83 28.02
C TRP A 199 27.14 -26.19 28.66
N GLY A 200 28.08 -27.13 28.60
CA GLY A 200 27.99 -28.46 29.20
C GLY A 200 27.78 -29.62 28.20
N TRP A 201 27.83 -30.85 28.70
CA TRP A 201 27.71 -32.06 27.87
C TRP A 201 26.32 -32.21 27.22
N TRP A 202 25.28 -31.73 27.90
CA TRP A 202 23.87 -31.85 27.52
C TRP A 202 23.33 -30.67 26.71
N SER A 203 24.19 -29.76 26.22
CA SER A 203 23.73 -28.57 25.53
C SER A 203 23.00 -28.92 24.23
N PRO A 204 21.86 -28.26 23.95
CA PRO A 204 21.10 -28.47 22.73
C PRO A 204 21.94 -28.12 21.51
N LYS A 205 21.62 -28.79 20.40
CA LYS A 205 22.24 -28.59 19.09
C LYS A 205 21.19 -28.02 18.15
N VAL A 206 21.55 -26.95 17.44
CA VAL A 206 20.73 -26.35 16.40
C VAL A 206 21.38 -26.64 15.06
N THR A 207 20.60 -27.15 14.11
CA THR A 207 21.02 -27.33 12.73
C THR A 207 20.61 -26.11 11.91
N TYR A 208 21.47 -25.70 11.00
CA TYR A 208 21.27 -24.53 10.15
C TYR A 208 21.98 -24.71 8.81
N ARG A 209 21.56 -23.94 7.82
CA ARG A 209 22.12 -23.94 6.47
C ARG A 209 23.04 -22.74 6.28
N VAL A 210 24.13 -22.95 5.54
CA VAL A 210 25.11 -21.91 5.21
C VAL A 210 25.15 -21.72 3.71
N PHE A 211 24.74 -20.54 3.26
CA PHE A 211 24.82 -20.09 1.89
C PHE A 211 26.04 -19.20 1.72
N THR A 212 26.62 -19.19 0.52
CA THR A 212 27.79 -18.37 0.19
C THR A 212 27.54 -17.63 -1.11
N TYR A 213 27.61 -16.30 -1.05
CA TYR A 213 27.55 -15.43 -2.21
C TYR A 213 28.89 -14.72 -2.38
N THR A 214 29.33 -14.53 -3.63
CA THR A 214 30.58 -13.82 -3.91
C THR A 214 30.37 -12.75 -4.96
N ALA A 215 30.89 -11.57 -4.69
CA ALA A 215 30.83 -10.43 -5.59
C ALA A 215 32.20 -9.75 -5.70
N THR A 216 32.41 -8.99 -6.76
CA THR A 216 33.55 -8.07 -6.84
C THR A 216 33.21 -6.81 -6.04
N ALA A 217 34.07 -6.44 -5.10
CA ALA A 217 33.86 -5.28 -4.25
C ALA A 217 33.73 -4.00 -5.11
N PRO A 218 32.64 -3.22 -4.94
CA PRO A 218 32.41 -1.99 -5.69
C PRO A 218 33.43 -0.90 -5.33
N ALA A 219 33.29 0.31 -5.90
CA ALA A 219 34.21 1.41 -5.64
C ALA A 219 34.05 2.01 -4.21
N GLN A 220 32.86 1.90 -3.63
CA GLN A 220 32.50 2.46 -2.33
C GLN A 220 31.81 1.40 -1.48
N THR A 221 31.71 1.64 -0.16
CA THR A 221 30.90 0.80 0.74
C THR A 221 29.46 0.74 0.22
N THR A 222 28.86 -0.45 0.23
CA THR A 222 27.54 -0.67 -0.37
C THR A 222 26.75 -1.66 0.47
N ASP A 223 25.45 -1.40 0.58
CA ASP A 223 24.49 -2.28 1.24
C ASP A 223 23.90 -3.26 0.25
N TYR A 224 23.77 -4.51 0.67
CA TYR A 224 23.14 -5.59 -0.09
C TYR A 224 21.89 -6.04 0.65
N ALA A 225 20.77 -6.11 -0.06
CA ALA A 225 19.53 -6.66 0.48
C ALA A 225 19.56 -8.19 0.37
N VAL A 226 19.28 -8.88 1.47
CA VAL A 226 19.31 -10.36 1.53
C VAL A 226 17.96 -10.88 2.02
N CYS A 227 17.31 -11.76 1.25
CA CYS A 227 16.08 -12.44 1.66
C CYS A 227 16.32 -13.96 1.79
N ALA A 228 15.64 -14.58 2.74
CA ALA A 228 15.47 -16.04 2.78
C ALA A 228 14.28 -16.43 1.90
N VAL A 229 14.31 -17.64 1.33
CA VAL A 229 13.23 -18.19 0.50
C VAL A 229 12.97 -19.64 0.94
N ASN A 230 11.71 -19.98 1.23
CA ASN A 230 11.30 -21.33 1.61
C ASN A 230 11.05 -22.24 0.38
N ALA A 231 10.62 -23.48 0.63
CA ALA A 231 10.34 -24.47 -0.41
C ALA A 231 9.22 -24.03 -1.38
N GLU A 232 8.26 -23.24 -0.89
CA GLU A 232 7.13 -22.72 -1.65
C GLU A 232 7.50 -21.50 -2.52
N GLY A 233 8.72 -20.97 -2.38
CA GLY A 233 9.19 -19.77 -3.08
C GLY A 233 8.78 -18.46 -2.41
N THR A 234 8.21 -18.50 -1.21
CA THR A 234 7.88 -17.31 -0.42
C THR A 234 9.15 -16.71 0.18
N ALA A 235 9.32 -15.39 0.06
CA ALA A 235 10.49 -14.68 0.58
C ALA A 235 10.24 -14.12 1.99
N SER A 236 11.32 -13.96 2.77
CA SER A 236 11.32 -13.17 3.99
C SER A 236 11.37 -11.67 3.68
N GLU A 237 11.10 -10.84 4.70
CA GLU A 237 11.57 -9.45 4.70
C GLU A 237 13.10 -9.40 4.48
N PRO A 238 13.63 -8.41 3.75
CA PRO A 238 15.05 -8.30 3.49
C PRO A 238 15.80 -7.86 4.75
N ILE A 239 16.98 -8.44 4.98
CA ILE A 239 17.99 -7.90 5.89
C ILE A 239 19.10 -7.21 5.12
N THR A 240 19.71 -6.20 5.73
CA THR A 240 20.81 -5.44 5.10
C THR A 240 22.16 -6.01 5.50
N ALA A 241 22.99 -6.36 4.50
CA ALA A 241 24.37 -6.77 4.68
C ALA A 241 25.35 -5.75 4.06
N THR A 242 25.93 -4.87 4.88
CA THR A 242 26.87 -3.83 4.44
C THR A 242 28.25 -4.39 4.11
N LEU A 243 28.69 -4.27 2.86
CA LEU A 243 30.06 -4.55 2.45
C LEU A 243 30.92 -3.30 2.63
N THR A 244 31.77 -3.28 3.66
CA THR A 244 32.74 -2.19 3.84
C THR A 244 33.87 -2.30 2.81
N VAL A 245 34.01 -1.26 1.98
CA VAL A 245 35.04 -1.22 0.93
C VAL A 245 36.15 -0.23 1.28
N ARG A 246 37.40 -0.65 1.08
CA ARG A 246 38.58 0.23 1.15
C ARG A 246 38.99 0.66 -0.28
N PRO A 247 39.42 1.92 -0.49
CA PRO A 247 39.85 2.38 -1.80
C PRO A 247 41.02 1.54 -2.34
N ALA A 248 41.08 1.37 -3.66
CA ALA A 248 42.12 0.57 -4.32
C ALA A 248 43.53 1.19 -4.14
N THR A 249 43.62 2.51 -4.07
CA THR A 249 44.85 3.30 -3.91
C THR A 249 44.68 4.35 -2.81
N TRP A 250 45.77 4.65 -2.07
CA TRP A 250 45.78 5.65 -1.00
C TRP A 250 45.63 7.10 -1.51
N TRP A 251 45.77 7.32 -2.82
CA TRP A 251 46.12 8.63 -3.41
C TRP A 251 44.95 9.37 -4.11
N ASN A 252 43.70 8.93 -3.99
CA ASN A 252 42.56 9.63 -4.59
C ASN A 252 41.63 10.23 -3.52
N TRP A 253 42.16 11.15 -2.73
CA TRP A 253 41.41 12.03 -1.83
C TRP A 253 41.44 13.50 -2.28
N TRP A 254 41.55 13.74 -3.58
CA TRP A 254 41.29 15.02 -4.22
C TRP A 254 40.74 14.73 -5.60
N PHE A 255 39.41 14.78 -5.76
CA PHE A 255 38.61 15.16 -6.93
C PHE A 255 37.16 14.76 -6.69
#